data_AF-A0A1F8XSH2-F1
#
_entry.id   AF-A0A1F8XSH2-F1
#
_cell.length_a   1.000
_cell.length_b   1.000
_cell.length_c   1.000
_cell.angle_alpha   90.00
_cell.angle_beta   90.00
_cell.angle_gamma   90.00
#
_symmetry.space_group_name_H-M   'P 1'
#
loop_
_entity.id
_entity.type
_entity.pdbx_description
1 polymer ?
#
loop_
_entity_poly.entity_id
_entity_poly.type
_entity_poly.pdbx_seq_one_letter_code
_entity_poly.pdbx_strand_id
1 'polypeptide(L)'
;MSESAREQFLAGKRFLREDNIDKALRAFEKAYKEDKENADYISYFGMCKAVRGGEIGLGLELCTRAIKKEFFKAEFYMNLGKVYLAAGNKKGAIKVFLKGLKFDPQHEDMNRFLIELGFRNKPVIQGLDRANPVNKFLGILFRRTLPKLFKKGK
;
A
#
# COMPACT_ATOMS: atom_id res chain seq x y z
N MET A 1 8.48 -22.91 -10.73
CA MET A 1 8.44 -21.45 -10.95
C MET A 1 9.61 -21.11 -11.86
N SER A 2 9.38 -20.50 -13.03
CA SER A 2 10.48 -20.23 -13.96
C SER A 2 11.34 -19.07 -13.42
N GLU A 3 12.65 -19.24 -13.45
CA GLU A 3 13.62 -18.19 -13.07
C GLU A 3 13.36 -16.89 -13.85
N SER A 4 12.93 -17.03 -15.11
CA SER A 4 12.51 -15.94 -15.99
C SER A 4 11.36 -15.09 -15.43
N ALA A 5 10.31 -15.69 -14.83
CA ALA A 5 9.19 -14.92 -14.26
C ALA A 5 9.65 -14.01 -13.11
N ARG A 6 10.54 -14.53 -12.26
CA ARG A 6 11.12 -13.77 -11.15
C ARG A 6 12.00 -12.62 -11.66
N GLU A 7 12.79 -12.84 -12.70
CA GLU A 7 13.59 -11.78 -13.33
C GLU A 7 12.71 -10.65 -13.89
N GLN A 8 11.64 -11.00 -14.59
CA GLN A 8 10.68 -10.01 -15.11
C GLN A 8 10.02 -9.23 -13.97
N PHE A 9 9.66 -9.90 -12.88
CA PHE A 9 9.13 -9.20 -11.70
C PHE A 9 10.14 -8.23 -11.08
N LEU A 10 11.40 -8.66 -10.92
CA LEU A 10 12.46 -7.79 -10.40
C LEU A 10 12.75 -6.62 -11.34
N ALA A 11 12.72 -6.83 -12.65
CA ALA A 11 12.81 -5.76 -13.64
C ALA A 11 11.63 -4.78 -13.51
N GLY A 12 10.41 -5.27 -13.34
CA GLY A 12 9.24 -4.43 -13.08
C GLY A 12 9.41 -3.54 -11.84
N LYS A 13 9.93 -4.10 -10.74
CA LYS A 13 10.24 -3.33 -9.52
C LYS A 13 11.38 -2.31 -9.73
N ARG A 14 12.32 -2.55 -10.63
CA ARG A 14 13.34 -1.55 -11.01
C ARG A 14 12.70 -0.41 -11.79
N PHE A 15 11.90 -0.73 -12.80
CA PHE A 15 11.21 0.29 -13.60
C PHE A 15 10.25 1.17 -12.78
N LEU A 16 9.57 0.62 -11.76
CA LEU A 16 8.77 1.45 -10.85
C LEU A 16 9.62 2.44 -10.03
N ARG A 17 10.85 2.08 -9.66
CA ARG A 17 11.78 2.99 -8.95
C ARG A 17 12.31 4.09 -9.86
N GLU A 18 12.37 3.82 -11.16
CA GLU A 18 12.72 4.77 -12.23
C GLU A 18 11.51 5.55 -12.75
N ASP A 19 10.36 5.44 -12.10
CA ASP A 19 9.07 6.04 -12.50
C ASP A 19 8.59 5.66 -13.91
N ASN A 20 9.12 4.57 -14.48
CA ASN A 20 8.75 4.07 -15.79
C ASN A 20 7.63 3.02 -15.69
N ILE A 21 6.41 3.49 -15.44
CA ILE A 21 5.27 2.60 -15.21
C ILE A 21 4.87 1.78 -16.46
N ASP A 22 5.13 2.29 -17.67
CA ASP A 22 4.87 1.56 -18.93
C ASP A 22 5.74 0.30 -19.05
N LYS A 23 7.05 0.43 -18.81
CA LYS A 23 7.95 -0.73 -18.80
C LYS A 23 7.65 -1.65 -17.63
N ALA A 24 7.31 -1.10 -16.46
CA ALA A 24 6.92 -1.89 -15.30
C ALA A 24 5.70 -2.76 -15.59
N LEU A 25 4.65 -2.18 -16.20
CA LEU A 25 3.43 -2.91 -16.56
C LEU A 25 3.74 -4.11 -17.48
N ARG A 26 4.54 -3.90 -18.53
CA ARG A 26 4.93 -4.99 -19.45
C ARG A 26 5.71 -6.10 -18.74
N ALA A 27 6.62 -5.74 -17.83
CA ALA A 27 7.42 -6.71 -17.09
C ALA A 27 6.56 -7.50 -16.09
N PHE A 28 5.67 -6.84 -15.36
CA PHE A 28 4.74 -7.52 -14.46
C PHE A 28 3.70 -8.36 -15.19
N GLU A 29 3.24 -7.95 -16.37
CA GLU A 29 2.35 -8.76 -17.19
C GLU A 29 3.01 -10.09 -17.59
N LYS A 30 4.29 -10.06 -17.99
CA LYS A 30 5.06 -11.28 -18.28
C LYS A 30 5.14 -12.18 -17.05
N ALA A 31 5.55 -11.62 -15.90
CA ALA A 31 5.64 -12.39 -14.65
C ALA A 31 4.29 -13.02 -14.25
N TYR A 32 3.20 -12.26 -14.38
CA TYR A 32 1.85 -12.72 -14.06
C TYR A 32 1.35 -13.81 -15.02
N LYS A 33 1.69 -13.75 -16.32
CA LYS A 33 1.31 -14.78 -17.29
C LYS A 33 1.96 -16.13 -17.00
N GLU A 34 3.22 -16.11 -16.55
CA GLU A 34 3.97 -17.31 -16.16
C GLU A 34 3.44 -17.95 -14.88
N ASP A 35 3.09 -17.14 -13.87
CA ASP A 35 2.52 -17.62 -12.62
C ASP A 35 1.39 -16.70 -12.14
N LYS A 36 0.16 -17.10 -12.47
CA LYS A 36 -1.07 -16.36 -12.12
C LYS A 36 -1.46 -16.51 -10.66
N GLU A 37 -0.79 -17.38 -9.92
CA GLU A 37 -1.07 -17.70 -8.51
C GLU A 37 -0.09 -17.05 -7.55
N ASN A 38 1.04 -16.53 -8.04
CA ASN A 38 1.98 -15.78 -7.24
C ASN A 38 1.40 -14.43 -6.77
N ALA A 39 1.29 -14.25 -5.45
CA ALA A 39 0.66 -13.08 -4.86
C ALA A 39 1.38 -11.76 -5.20
N ASP A 40 2.72 -11.77 -5.28
CA ASP A 40 3.48 -10.58 -5.67
C ASP A 40 3.17 -10.19 -7.11
N TYR A 41 3.14 -11.15 -8.03
CA TYR A 41 2.91 -10.86 -9.45
C TYR A 41 1.49 -10.33 -9.67
N ILE A 42 0.50 -10.97 -9.04
CA ILE A 42 -0.90 -10.52 -9.02
C ILE A 42 -1.00 -9.07 -8.52
N SER A 43 -0.39 -8.77 -7.38
CA SER A 43 -0.50 -7.46 -6.71
C SER A 43 0.06 -6.32 -7.56
N TYR A 44 1.28 -6.49 -8.06
CA TYR A 44 1.99 -5.45 -8.81
C TYR A 44 1.41 -5.27 -10.22
N PHE A 45 1.01 -6.38 -10.88
CA PHE A 45 0.33 -6.30 -12.17
C PHE A 45 -1.01 -5.57 -12.06
N GLY A 46 -1.85 -5.94 -11.08
CA GLY A 46 -3.13 -5.28 -10.84
C GLY A 46 -2.99 -3.78 -10.56
N MET A 47 -2.01 -3.40 -9.73
CA MET A 47 -1.73 -1.99 -9.46
C MET A 47 -1.33 -1.23 -10.72
N CYS A 48 -0.42 -1.78 -11.53
CA CYS A 48 0.01 -1.12 -12.77
C CYS A 48 -1.14 -1.01 -13.80
N LYS A 49 -1.98 -2.05 -13.93
CA LYS A 49 -3.16 -2.03 -14.81
C LYS A 49 -4.12 -0.89 -14.45
N ALA A 50 -4.40 -0.70 -13.17
CA ALA A 50 -5.26 0.39 -12.74
C ALA A 50 -4.61 1.77 -12.89
N VAL A 51 -3.36 1.93 -12.42
CA VAL A 51 -2.70 3.25 -12.39
C VAL A 51 -2.34 3.73 -13.80
N ARG A 52 -1.85 2.85 -14.67
CA ARG A 52 -1.42 3.20 -16.03
C ARG A 52 -2.48 2.99 -17.10
N GLY A 53 -3.24 1.90 -16.99
CA GLY A 53 -4.25 1.50 -17.99
C GLY A 53 -5.66 2.03 -17.69
N GLY A 54 -5.90 2.59 -16.50
CA GLY A 54 -7.24 3.01 -16.08
C GLY A 54 -8.19 1.85 -15.75
N GLU A 55 -7.69 0.61 -15.76
CA GLU A 55 -8.48 -0.60 -15.48
C GLU A 55 -8.71 -0.78 -13.97
N ILE A 56 -9.44 0.17 -13.36
CA ILE A 56 -9.64 0.26 -11.91
C ILE A 56 -10.28 -1.02 -11.34
N GLY A 57 -11.31 -1.55 -12.00
CA GLY A 57 -12.01 -2.75 -11.55
C GLY A 57 -11.08 -3.95 -11.44
N LEU A 58 -10.27 -4.19 -12.48
CA LEU A 58 -9.29 -5.26 -12.50
C LEU A 58 -8.21 -5.06 -11.43
N GLY A 59 -7.70 -3.84 -11.26
CA GLY A 59 -6.70 -3.57 -10.22
C GLY A 59 -7.22 -3.81 -8.81
N LEU A 60 -8.47 -3.43 -8.52
CA LEU A 60 -9.10 -3.69 -7.22
C LEU A 60 -9.25 -5.19 -6.96
N GLU A 61 -9.70 -5.95 -7.97
CA GLU A 61 -9.86 -7.40 -7.87
C GLU A 61 -8.51 -8.08 -7.59
N LEU A 62 -7.51 -7.84 -8.45
CA LEU A 62 -6.21 -8.47 -8.37
C LEU A 62 -5.48 -8.12 -7.06
N CYS A 63 -5.40 -6.84 -6.70
CA CYS A 63 -4.75 -6.46 -5.44
C CYS A 63 -5.48 -7.03 -4.22
N THR A 64 -6.81 -7.11 -4.24
CA THR A 64 -7.57 -7.77 -3.16
C THR A 64 -7.28 -9.28 -3.11
N ARG A 65 -7.15 -9.95 -4.26
CA ARG A 65 -6.79 -11.36 -4.34
C ARG A 65 -5.40 -11.63 -3.76
N ALA A 66 -4.42 -10.77 -4.07
CA ALA A 66 -3.08 -10.87 -3.50
C ALA A 66 -3.08 -10.74 -1.96
N ILE A 67 -3.85 -9.79 -1.41
CA ILE A 67 -4.02 -9.65 0.05
C ILE A 67 -4.69 -10.88 0.67
N LYS A 68 -5.69 -11.47 0.00
CA LYS A 68 -6.32 -12.71 0.50
C LYS A 68 -5.34 -13.88 0.55
N LYS A 69 -4.38 -13.94 -0.39
CA LYS A 69 -3.32 -14.95 -0.40
C LYS A 69 -2.29 -14.73 0.72
N GLU A 70 -1.77 -13.51 0.83
CA GLU A 70 -0.74 -13.19 1.83
C GLU A 70 -1.09 -11.86 2.52
N PHE A 71 -1.95 -11.94 3.53
CA PHE A 71 -2.52 -10.76 4.19
C PHE A 71 -1.51 -9.96 5.02
N PHE A 72 -0.33 -10.50 5.30
CA PHE A 72 0.68 -9.89 6.16
C PHE A 72 1.69 -9.02 5.38
N LYS A 73 1.67 -9.03 4.05
CA LYS A 73 2.56 -8.20 3.23
C LYS A 73 2.05 -6.77 3.13
N ALA A 74 2.80 -5.83 3.70
CA ALA A 74 2.45 -4.41 3.74
C ALA A 74 2.36 -3.79 2.33
N GLU A 75 3.23 -4.23 1.42
CA GLU A 75 3.31 -3.77 0.03
C GLU A 75 2.02 -4.01 -0.75
N PHE A 76 1.23 -5.02 -0.38
CA PHE A 76 -0.03 -5.31 -1.06
C PHE A 76 -1.11 -4.29 -0.71
N TYR A 77 -1.12 -3.82 0.54
CA TYR A 77 -1.96 -2.70 0.95
C TYR A 77 -1.49 -1.40 0.32
N MET A 78 -0.18 -1.20 0.18
CA MET A 78 0.37 -0.06 -0.53
C MET A 78 -0.11 -0.02 -1.99
N ASN A 79 0.00 -1.15 -2.70
CA ASN A 79 -0.45 -1.29 -4.07
C ASN A 79 -1.96 -1.07 -4.21
N LEU A 80 -2.78 -1.69 -3.35
CA LEU A 80 -4.23 -1.47 -3.34
C LEU A 80 -4.58 -0.01 -3.01
N GLY A 81 -3.84 0.65 -2.13
CA GLY A 81 -4.03 2.07 -1.83
C GLY A 81 -3.76 2.95 -3.05
N LYS A 82 -2.71 2.68 -3.84
CA LYS A 82 -2.46 3.36 -5.13
C LYS A 82 -3.61 3.16 -6.11
N VAL A 83 -4.20 1.96 -6.18
CA VAL A 83 -5.39 1.69 -6.99
C VAL A 83 -6.58 2.55 -6.53
N TYR A 84 -6.83 2.64 -5.23
CA TYR A 84 -7.89 3.52 -4.70
C TYR A 84 -7.64 5.00 -5.03
N LEU A 85 -6.39 5.45 -5.04
CA LEU A 85 -6.05 6.80 -5.46
C LEU A 85 -6.32 7.03 -6.95
N ALA A 86 -5.92 6.09 -7.81
CA ALA A 86 -6.23 6.14 -9.24
C ALA A 86 -7.76 6.16 -9.50
N ALA A 87 -8.54 5.51 -8.63
CA ALA A 87 -10.00 5.54 -8.64
C ALA A 87 -10.62 6.84 -8.07
N GLY A 88 -9.82 7.81 -7.63
CA GLY A 88 -10.29 9.03 -6.95
C GLY A 88 -10.81 8.80 -5.52
N ASN A 89 -10.74 7.58 -5.00
CA ASN A 89 -11.28 7.21 -3.70
C ASN A 89 -10.24 7.38 -2.57
N LYS A 90 -10.00 8.64 -2.20
CA LYS A 90 -9.06 9.01 -1.13
C LYS A 90 -9.38 8.34 0.21
N LYS A 91 -10.67 8.22 0.57
CA LYS A 91 -11.11 7.57 1.82
C LYS A 91 -10.74 6.08 1.84
N GLY A 92 -10.92 5.39 0.72
CA GLY A 92 -10.52 4.00 0.54
C GLY A 92 -9.01 3.83 0.69
N ALA A 93 -8.23 4.68 0.02
CA ALA A 93 -6.78 4.67 0.10
C ALA A 93 -6.27 4.82 1.56
N ILE A 94 -6.75 5.83 2.29
CA ILE A 94 -6.40 6.04 3.72
C ILE A 94 -6.68 4.78 4.54
N LYS A 95 -7.88 4.18 4.39
CA LYS A 95 -8.28 2.98 5.14
C LYS A 95 -7.34 1.81 4.87
N VAL A 96 -6.92 1.63 3.62
CA VAL A 96 -6.03 0.52 3.24
C VAL A 96 -4.59 0.77 3.69
N PHE A 97 -4.07 1.99 3.54
CA PHE A 97 -2.74 2.34 4.08
C PHE A 97 -2.65 2.11 5.59
N LEU A 98 -3.67 2.51 6.34
CA LEU A 98 -3.74 2.25 7.78
C LEU A 98 -3.77 0.76 8.14
N LYS A 99 -4.33 -0.10 7.27
CA LYS A 99 -4.24 -1.55 7.44
C LYS A 99 -2.84 -2.06 7.15
N GLY A 100 -2.20 -1.60 6.07
CA GLY A 100 -0.82 -1.96 5.72
C GLY A 100 0.18 -1.59 6.82
N LEU A 101 0.04 -0.40 7.41
CA LEU A 101 0.87 0.07 8.52
C LEU A 101 0.71 -0.74 9.82
N LYS A 102 -0.26 -1.67 9.91
CA LYS A 102 -0.29 -2.64 11.02
C LYS A 102 0.77 -3.72 10.89
N PHE A 103 1.17 -4.04 9.66
CA PHE A 103 2.16 -5.06 9.34
C PHE A 103 3.56 -4.47 9.19
N ASP A 104 3.65 -3.27 8.60
CA ASP A 104 4.88 -2.47 8.59
C ASP A 104 4.60 -1.04 9.06
N PRO A 105 4.72 -0.75 10.37
CA PRO A 105 4.49 0.59 10.91
C PRO A 105 5.46 1.66 10.39
N GLN A 106 6.62 1.27 9.86
CA GLN A 106 7.67 2.18 9.42
C GLN A 106 7.68 2.38 7.90
N HIS A 107 6.71 1.80 7.17
CA HIS A 107 6.62 1.95 5.71
C HIS A 107 6.53 3.43 5.30
N GLU A 108 7.63 3.96 4.76
CA GLU A 108 7.79 5.41 4.53
C GLU A 108 6.77 5.93 3.51
N ASP A 109 6.58 5.23 2.39
CA ASP A 109 5.66 5.69 1.36
C ASP A 109 4.21 5.75 1.85
N MET A 110 3.72 4.75 2.59
CA MET A 110 2.36 4.79 3.15
C MET A 110 2.17 5.95 4.12
N ASN A 111 3.17 6.22 4.96
CA ASN A 111 3.13 7.39 5.85
C ASN A 111 3.12 8.70 5.05
N ARG A 112 3.91 8.80 3.97
CA ARG A 112 3.92 9.95 3.06
C ARG A 112 2.56 10.17 2.40
N PHE A 113 1.97 9.14 1.80
CA PHE A 113 0.65 9.23 1.18
C PHE A 113 -0.44 9.65 2.19
N LEU A 114 -0.38 9.14 3.43
CA LEU A 114 -1.32 9.57 4.46
C LEU A 114 -1.18 11.07 4.77
N ILE A 115 0.04 11.59 4.87
CA ILE A 115 0.29 13.03 5.08
C ILE A 115 -0.25 13.84 3.89
N GLU A 116 0.05 13.45 2.66
CA GLU A 116 -0.44 14.10 1.43
C GLU A 116 -1.96 14.11 1.33
N LEU A 117 -2.61 13.03 1.78
CA LEU A 117 -4.07 12.91 1.82
C LEU A 117 -4.71 13.67 2.98
N GLY A 118 -3.93 14.44 3.75
CA GLY A 118 -4.41 15.21 4.89
C GLY A 118 -4.74 14.37 6.11
N PHE A 119 -4.35 13.09 6.14
CA PHE A 119 -4.46 12.23 7.32
C PHE A 119 -3.35 12.61 8.33
N ARG A 120 -3.60 13.70 9.06
CA ARG A 120 -2.78 14.11 10.21
C ARG A 120 -3.43 13.58 11.48
N ASN A 121 -2.82 12.57 12.11
CA ASN A 121 -3.15 12.26 13.49
C ASN A 121 -2.85 13.48 14.36
N LYS A 122 -3.81 13.89 15.20
CA LYS A 122 -3.50 14.84 16.27
C LYS A 122 -2.41 14.19 17.15
N PRO A 123 -1.34 14.92 17.51
CA PRO A 123 -0.40 14.42 18.52
C PRO A 123 -1.19 14.00 19.76
N VAL A 124 -0.85 12.84 20.33
CA VAL A 124 -1.57 12.28 21.49
C VAL A 124 -1.60 13.30 22.62
N ILE A 125 -0.48 14.02 22.78
CA ILE A 125 -0.37 15.20 23.64
C ILE A 125 -0.23 16.42 22.73
N GLN A 126 -1.22 17.30 22.75
CA GLN A 126 -1.28 18.48 21.86
C GLN A 126 -0.21 19.55 22.17
N GLY A 127 0.43 19.48 23.34
CA GLY A 127 1.50 20.38 23.77
C GLY A 127 2.94 19.89 23.53
N LEU A 128 3.13 18.69 22.97
CA LEU A 128 4.48 18.17 22.68
C LEU A 128 4.70 18.04 21.18
N ASP A 129 5.91 18.39 20.75
CA ASP A 129 6.36 18.19 19.38
C ASP A 129 6.25 16.70 18.97
N ARG A 130 6.05 16.45 17.68
CA ARG A 130 5.83 15.10 17.15
C ARG A 130 7.10 14.25 17.13
N ALA A 131 8.27 14.87 17.03
CA ALA A 131 9.56 14.21 17.16
C ALA A 131 9.93 13.92 18.61
N ASN A 132 9.15 14.43 19.57
CA ASN A 132 9.36 14.14 20.98
C ASN A 132 9.22 12.62 21.21
N PRO A 133 10.24 11.96 21.79
CA PRO A 133 10.25 10.52 22.03
C PRO A 133 9.02 10.02 22.80
N VAL A 134 8.48 10.85 23.70
CA VAL A 134 7.28 10.55 24.49
C VAL A 134 6.04 10.52 23.61
N ASN A 135 5.87 11.50 22.72
CA ASN A 135 4.72 11.56 21.82
C ASN A 135 4.76 10.43 20.78
N LYS A 136 5.97 10.04 20.34
CA LYS A 136 6.19 8.88 19.46
C LYS A 136 5.88 7.57 20.17
N PHE A 137 6.38 7.39 21.40
CA PHE A 137 6.13 6.21 22.23
C PHE A 137 4.64 6.04 22.54
N LEU A 138 3.97 7.11 22.98
CA LEU A 138 2.54 7.12 23.25
C LEU A 138 1.73 6.88 21.97
N GLY A 139 2.12 7.49 20.85
CA GLY A 139 1.50 7.23 19.54
C GLY A 139 1.57 5.77 19.10
N ILE A 140 2.64 5.05 19.46
CA ILE A 140 2.80 3.61 19.19
C ILE A 140 2.02 2.77 20.20
N LEU A 141 2.07 3.13 21.48
CA LEU A 141 1.39 2.44 22.59
C LEU A 141 -0.13 2.49 22.43
N PHE A 142 -0.70 3.67 22.17
CA PHE A 142 -2.14 3.87 21.98
C PHE A 142 -2.67 3.19 20.72
N ARG A 143 -1.85 2.99 19.68
CA ARG A 143 -2.22 2.19 18.49
C ARG A 143 -2.42 0.70 18.82
N ARG A 144 -1.72 0.18 19.84
CA ARG A 144 -1.81 -1.23 20.27
C ARG A 144 -2.93 -1.48 21.28
N THR A 145 -3.22 -0.53 22.17
CA THR A 145 -4.06 -0.81 23.35
C THR A 145 -5.50 -0.31 23.26
N LEU A 146 -5.81 0.79 22.54
CA LEU A 146 -7.14 1.43 22.64
C LEU A 146 -7.71 1.90 21.28
N PRO A 147 -8.11 0.98 20.38
CA PRO A 147 -8.73 1.33 19.09
C PRO A 147 -10.11 2.01 19.21
N LYS A 148 -10.72 2.05 20.41
CA LYS A 148 -12.06 2.62 20.64
C LYS A 148 -12.08 4.07 21.13
N LEU A 149 -10.95 4.66 21.53
CA LEU A 149 -10.91 6.02 22.10
C LEU A 149 -11.01 7.15 21.04
N PHE A 150 -10.81 6.85 19.75
CA PHE A 150 -10.97 7.82 18.66
C PHE A 150 -12.26 7.61 17.84
N LYS A 151 -13.24 6.85 18.36
CA LYS A 151 -14.62 6.98 17.91
C LYS A 151 -15.13 8.35 18.37
N LYS A 152 -15.13 9.30 17.42
CA LYS A 152 -15.88 10.57 17.40
C LYS A 152 -16.72 10.85 18.66
N GLY A 153 -16.32 11.84 19.44
CA GLY A 153 -17.28 12.78 20.02
C GLY A 153 -17.79 13.68 18.90
N LYS A 154 -19.09 13.98 18.93
CA LYS A 154 -19.84 14.80 17.96
C LYS A 154 -19.18 16.16 17.70
#